data_AF-Q6TS00-F1
#
_entry.id   AF-Q6TS00-F1
#
_cell.length_a   1.000
_cell.length_b   1.000
_cell.length_c   1.000
_cell.angle_alpha   90.00
_cell.angle_beta   90.00
_cell.angle_gamma   90.00
#
_symmetry.space_group_name_H-M   'P 1'
#
loop_
_entity.id
_entity.type
_entity.pdbx_description
1 polymer ?
#
loop_
_entity_poly.entity_id
_entity_poly.type
_entity_poly.pdbx_seq_one_letter_code
_entity_poly.pdbx_strand_id
1 'polypeptide(L)'
;MKFPSILLAILLFKPITARFTPLGIDEFYIKPCERKIVYTTDKHDKCLMRRLEIEMDTGENQGYVKCVFKEFGYLNGEGQFNKQALLKDYHQAGFKNKDKAVLESYDGCMKNYGPTPNAMKILDCVTKDKDFPKVINARRERNSDWKPDWIQAYCGVTKLF
;
A
#
# COMPACT_ATOMS: atom_id res chain seq x y z
N MET A 1 -11.31 -50.28 29.28
CA MET A 1 -11.83 -49.40 28.22
C MET A 1 -10.97 -48.14 28.20
N LYS A 2 -10.22 -47.90 27.13
CA LYS A 2 -9.28 -46.77 27.02
C LYS A 2 -9.84 -45.77 26.00
N PHE A 3 -10.04 -44.53 26.44
CA PHE A 3 -10.48 -43.41 25.61
C PHE A 3 -9.37 -43.02 24.62
N PRO A 4 -9.64 -42.89 23.31
CA PRO A 4 -8.70 -42.28 22.39
C PRO A 4 -8.96 -40.78 22.24
N SER A 5 -7.88 -40.03 22.44
CA SER A 5 -7.48 -38.84 21.67
C SER A 5 -8.45 -37.66 21.59
N ILE A 6 -8.22 -36.71 22.51
CA ILE A 6 -8.59 -35.29 22.37
C ILE A 6 -7.83 -34.73 21.15
N LEU A 7 -8.58 -34.36 20.11
CA LEU A 7 -8.13 -33.53 19.00
C LEU A 7 -7.75 -32.14 19.53
N LEU A 8 -6.44 -31.88 19.65
CA LEU A 8 -5.92 -30.53 19.81
C LEU A 8 -6.07 -29.81 18.46
N ALA A 9 -7.02 -28.86 18.39
CA ALA A 9 -7.13 -27.93 17.29
C ALA A 9 -5.89 -27.01 17.28
N ILE A 10 -4.95 -27.29 16.38
CA ILE A 10 -3.83 -26.40 16.08
C ILE A 10 -4.42 -25.17 15.38
N LEU A 11 -4.65 -24.11 16.16
CA LEU A 11 -4.85 -22.76 15.66
C LEU A 11 -3.57 -22.36 14.92
N LEU A 12 -3.62 -22.45 13.58
CA LEU A 12 -2.65 -21.86 12.67
C LEU A 12 -2.76 -20.32 12.77
N PHE A 13 -2.17 -19.75 13.83
CA PHE A 13 -1.74 -18.36 13.81
C PHE A 13 -0.61 -18.26 12.80
N LYS A 14 -0.93 -17.92 11.54
CA LYS A 14 0.07 -17.39 10.63
C LYS A 14 0.65 -16.14 11.30
N PRO A 15 1.94 -16.09 11.62
CA PRO A 15 2.53 -14.87 12.13
C PRO A 15 2.35 -13.80 11.05
N ILE A 16 1.59 -12.76 11.37
CA ILE A 16 1.67 -11.49 10.64
C ILE A 16 3.09 -11.01 10.95
N THR A 17 4.05 -11.39 10.10
CA THR A 17 5.38 -10.80 10.14
C THR A 17 5.18 -9.33 9.82
N ALA A 18 5.14 -8.49 10.86
CA ALA A 18 5.20 -7.05 10.73
C ALA A 18 6.37 -6.74 9.79
N ARG A 19 6.10 -5.94 8.74
CA ARG A 19 7.13 -5.58 7.76
C ARG A 19 8.00 -4.51 8.39
N PHE A 20 8.96 -4.92 9.22
CA PHE A 20 9.93 -3.98 9.82
C PHE A 20 10.90 -3.36 8.82
N THR A 21 10.84 -3.74 7.54
CA THR A 21 11.68 -3.16 6.49
C THR A 21 10.90 -2.06 5.77
N PRO A 22 11.39 -0.80 5.79
CA PRO A 22 10.82 0.26 4.96
C PRO A 22 10.72 -0.21 3.51
N LEU A 23 9.60 0.05 2.87
CA LEU A 23 9.36 -0.28 1.47
C LEU A 23 10.27 0.55 0.55
N GLY A 24 10.82 1.66 1.05
CA GLY A 24 11.61 2.59 0.26
C GLY A 24 10.75 3.50 -0.61
N ILE A 25 9.49 3.70 -0.21
CA ILE A 25 8.57 4.64 -0.85
C ILE A 25 8.82 6.04 -0.27
N ASP A 26 9.05 7.01 -1.14
CA ASP A 26 9.21 8.41 -0.74
C ASP A 26 7.85 8.99 -0.33
N GLU A 27 7.85 9.94 0.62
CA GLU A 27 6.58 10.49 1.12
C GLU A 27 5.80 11.24 0.03
N PHE A 28 4.54 10.84 -0.13
CA PHE A 28 3.57 11.51 -0.96
C PHE A 28 2.90 12.66 -0.21
N TYR A 29 2.52 13.69 -0.95
CA TYR A 29 1.61 14.73 -0.48
C TYR A 29 0.47 14.90 -1.49
N ILE A 30 -0.59 14.12 -1.34
CA ILE A 30 -1.72 14.17 -2.27
C ILE A 30 -2.82 15.00 -1.61
N LYS A 31 -2.79 16.32 -1.83
CA LYS A 31 -3.62 17.32 -1.13
C LYS A 31 -5.11 16.94 -0.95
N PRO A 32 -5.83 16.39 -1.95
CA PRO A 32 -7.21 15.94 -1.76
C PRO A 32 -7.37 14.80 -0.74
N CYS A 33 -6.36 13.93 -0.62
CA CYS A 33 -6.34 12.79 0.30
C CYS A 33 -5.84 13.18 1.69
N GLU A 34 -4.91 14.14 1.77
CA GLU A 34 -4.43 14.69 3.05
C GLU A 34 -5.56 15.30 3.89
N ARG A 35 -6.54 15.95 3.23
CA ARG A 35 -7.74 16.49 3.90
C ARG A 35 -8.64 15.43 4.55
N LYS A 36 -8.39 14.14 4.28
CA LYS A 36 -9.13 13.02 4.87
C LYS A 36 -8.43 12.42 6.09
N ILE A 37 -7.18 12.79 6.35
CA ILE A 37 -6.48 12.39 7.56
C ILE A 37 -6.98 13.28 8.70
N VAL A 38 -7.37 12.68 9.81
CA VAL A 38 -7.74 13.40 11.03
C VAL A 38 -6.50 14.14 11.54
N TYR A 39 -6.66 15.42 11.84
CA TYR A 39 -5.52 16.25 12.27
C TYR A 39 -4.83 15.71 13.54
N THR A 40 -5.51 14.89 14.34
CA THR A 40 -4.99 14.26 15.56
C THR A 40 -4.12 13.03 15.32
N THR A 41 -4.06 12.50 14.10
CA THR A 41 -3.17 11.38 13.76
C THR A 41 -1.72 11.82 14.00
N ASP A 42 -0.98 10.98 14.74
CA ASP A 42 0.39 11.25 15.15
C ASP A 42 1.27 11.51 13.91
N LYS A 43 2.36 12.27 14.09
CA LYS A 43 3.32 12.57 13.03
C LYS A 43 3.90 11.29 12.40
N HIS A 44 4.19 10.28 13.21
CA HIS A 44 4.70 9.00 12.71
C HIS A 44 3.65 8.27 11.88
N ASP A 45 2.42 8.14 12.35
CA ASP A 45 1.31 7.56 11.56
C ASP A 45 1.08 8.30 10.23
N LYS A 46 1.09 9.65 10.23
CA LYS A 46 1.02 10.43 8.98
C LYS A 46 2.17 10.14 8.04
N CYS A 47 3.37 9.95 8.57
CA CYS A 47 4.51 9.56 7.75
C CYS A 47 4.31 8.17 7.13
N LEU A 48 3.85 7.18 7.91
CA LEU A 48 3.53 5.84 7.40
C LEU A 48 2.46 5.90 6.31
N MET A 49 1.40 6.69 6.51
CA MET A 49 0.36 6.93 5.51
C MET A 49 0.94 7.49 4.21
N ARG A 50 1.77 8.53 4.31
CA ARG A 50 2.39 9.16 3.13
C ARG A 50 3.42 8.28 2.42
N ARG A 51 4.02 7.33 3.11
CA ARG A 51 4.90 6.31 2.52
C ARG A 51 4.15 5.06 2.08
N LEU A 52 2.83 5.00 2.27
CA LEU A 52 2.01 3.80 2.03
C LEU A 52 2.51 2.57 2.82
N GLU A 53 3.14 2.81 3.97
CA GLU A 53 3.66 1.82 4.92
C GLU A 53 2.65 1.63 6.07
N ILE A 54 1.36 1.63 5.76
CA ILE A 54 0.27 1.59 6.73
C ILE A 54 0.03 0.15 7.16
N GLU A 55 0.11 -0.13 8.46
CA GLU A 55 -0.05 -1.49 9.00
C GLU A 55 -1.47 -1.80 9.50
N MET A 56 -2.20 -0.80 9.99
CA MET A 56 -3.51 -0.99 10.60
C MET A 56 -4.66 -0.81 9.60
N ASP A 57 -5.59 -1.77 9.57
CA ASP A 57 -6.80 -1.72 8.73
C ASP A 57 -7.94 -0.94 9.41
N THR A 58 -7.75 0.36 9.64
CA THR A 58 -8.77 1.25 10.20
C THR A 58 -9.62 1.92 9.10
N GLY A 59 -10.81 2.42 9.46
CA GLY A 59 -11.66 3.15 8.51
C GLY A 59 -10.99 4.40 7.92
N GLU A 60 -10.17 5.10 8.73
CA GLU A 60 -9.37 6.24 8.27
C GLU A 60 -8.33 5.81 7.22
N ASN A 61 -7.56 4.77 7.53
CA ASN A 61 -6.53 4.23 6.65
C ASN A 61 -7.11 3.71 5.33
N GLN A 62 -8.23 2.98 5.39
CA GLN A 62 -8.97 2.58 4.19
C GLN A 62 -9.41 3.80 3.37
N GLY A 63 -9.92 4.84 4.02
CA GLY A 63 -10.35 6.08 3.36
C GLY A 63 -9.21 6.82 2.66
N TYR A 64 -8.06 6.92 3.32
CA TYR A 64 -6.85 7.53 2.75
C TYR A 64 -6.32 6.72 1.57
N VAL A 65 -6.07 5.42 1.73
CA VAL A 65 -5.54 4.56 0.66
C VAL A 65 -6.49 4.50 -0.52
N LYS A 66 -7.80 4.41 -0.28
CA LYS A 66 -8.81 4.49 -1.34
C LYS A 66 -8.73 5.81 -2.10
N CYS A 67 -8.47 6.92 -1.42
CA CYS A 67 -8.26 8.21 -2.07
C CYS A 67 -6.99 8.19 -2.94
N VAL A 68 -5.86 7.77 -2.37
CA VAL A 68 -4.58 7.69 -3.10
C VAL A 68 -4.70 6.80 -4.34
N PHE A 69 -5.35 5.64 -4.24
CA PHE A 69 -5.53 4.75 -5.38
C PHE A 69 -6.47 5.29 -6.45
N LYS A 70 -7.43 6.15 -6.10
CA LYS A 70 -8.22 6.89 -7.09
C LYS A 70 -7.37 7.92 -7.83
N GLU A 71 -6.52 8.66 -7.11
CA GLU A 71 -5.57 9.61 -7.70
C GLU A 71 -4.53 8.89 -8.58
N PHE A 72 -4.18 7.65 -8.23
CA PHE A 72 -3.37 6.80 -9.08
C PHE A 72 -4.14 6.24 -10.30
N GLY A 73 -5.47 6.29 -10.30
CA GLY A 73 -6.30 5.63 -11.32
C GLY A 73 -6.35 4.11 -11.18
N TYR A 74 -5.88 3.58 -10.06
CA TYR A 74 -5.91 2.16 -9.71
C TYR A 74 -7.30 1.70 -9.26
N LEU A 75 -8.22 2.62 -8.96
CA LEU A 75 -9.62 2.31 -8.72
C LEU A 75 -10.48 2.99 -9.78
N ASN A 76 -11.37 2.22 -10.42
CA ASN A 76 -12.37 2.77 -11.33
C ASN A 76 -13.53 3.45 -10.56
N GLY A 77 -14.53 3.97 -11.28
CA GLY A 77 -15.72 4.61 -10.68
C GLY A 77 -16.50 3.72 -9.73
N GLU A 78 -16.45 2.40 -9.92
CA GLU A 78 -17.08 1.38 -9.09
C GLU A 78 -16.20 0.95 -7.90
N GLY A 79 -14.97 1.45 -7.81
CA GLY A 79 -14.00 1.06 -6.77
C GLY A 79 -13.32 -0.28 -7.02
N GLN A 80 -13.39 -0.83 -8.23
CA GLN A 80 -12.67 -2.04 -8.63
C GLN A 80 -11.24 -1.71 -9.04
N PHE A 81 -10.32 -2.65 -8.79
CA PHE A 81 -8.90 -2.47 -9.10
C PHE A 81 -8.62 -2.50 -10.60
N ASN A 82 -8.03 -1.43 -11.13
CA ASN A 82 -7.64 -1.28 -12.51
C ASN A 82 -6.19 -1.75 -12.73
N LYS A 83 -6.05 -3.03 -13.08
CA LYS A 83 -4.76 -3.66 -13.39
C LYS A 83 -4.00 -2.95 -14.53
N GLN A 84 -4.71 -2.41 -15.51
CA GLN A 84 -4.08 -1.70 -16.64
C GLN A 84 -3.44 -0.38 -16.20
N ALA A 85 -4.03 0.31 -15.23
CA ALA A 85 -3.43 1.51 -14.66
C ALA A 85 -2.14 1.19 -13.88
N LEU A 86 -2.12 0.08 -13.13
CA LEU A 86 -0.89 -0.41 -12.48
C LEU A 86 0.21 -0.69 -13.51
N LEU A 87 -0.08 -1.47 -14.55
CA LEU A 87 0.90 -1.80 -15.58
C LEU A 87 1.43 -0.57 -16.32
N LYS A 88 0.56 0.42 -16.57
CA LYS A 88 0.97 1.69 -17.16
C LYS A 88 2.07 2.38 -16.34
N ASP A 89 1.97 2.38 -15.02
CA ASP A 89 3.01 2.97 -14.17
C ASP A 89 4.32 2.16 -14.21
N TYR A 90 4.23 0.82 -14.21
CA TYR A 90 5.40 -0.04 -14.40
C TYR A 90 6.13 0.26 -15.71
N HIS A 91 5.38 0.39 -16.81
CA HIS A 91 5.93 0.73 -18.12
C HIS A 91 6.58 2.12 -18.13
N GLN A 92 5.93 3.11 -17.52
CA GLN A 92 6.46 4.47 -17.40
C GLN A 92 7.72 4.54 -16.52
N ALA A 93 7.86 3.62 -15.55
CA ALA A 93 9.06 3.46 -14.74
C ALA A 93 10.15 2.62 -15.43
N GLY A 94 9.93 2.15 -16.66
CA GLY A 94 10.91 1.40 -17.46
C GLY A 94 10.78 -0.12 -17.41
N PHE A 95 9.85 -0.67 -16.63
CA PHE A 95 9.65 -2.13 -16.47
C PHE A 95 8.69 -2.71 -17.53
N LYS A 96 9.12 -2.72 -18.80
CA LYS A 96 8.23 -3.08 -19.93
C LYS A 96 7.91 -4.58 -20.09
N ASN A 97 8.72 -5.48 -19.54
CA ASN A 97 8.60 -6.93 -19.71
C ASN A 97 8.15 -7.65 -18.43
N LYS A 98 7.43 -6.95 -17.55
CA LYS A 98 7.08 -7.43 -16.21
C LYS A 98 5.60 -7.73 -16.00
N ASP A 99 4.76 -7.45 -17.00
CA ASP A 99 3.29 -7.46 -16.85
C ASP A 99 2.76 -8.75 -16.25
N LYS A 100 3.17 -9.89 -16.82
CA LYS A 100 2.76 -11.20 -16.32
C LYS A 100 3.15 -11.38 -14.85
N ALA A 101 4.40 -11.09 -14.49
CA ALA A 101 4.90 -11.27 -13.12
C ALA A 101 4.18 -10.35 -12.11
N VAL A 102 3.94 -9.09 -12.49
CA VAL A 102 3.22 -8.11 -11.66
C VAL A 102 1.78 -8.56 -11.41
N LEU A 103 1.08 -8.96 -12.46
CA LEU A 103 -0.31 -9.42 -12.35
C LEU A 103 -0.43 -10.75 -11.60
N GLU A 104 0.48 -11.71 -11.82
CA GLU A 104 0.50 -12.97 -11.09
C GLU A 104 0.80 -12.78 -9.60
N SER A 105 1.72 -11.86 -9.26
CA SER A 105 2.00 -11.48 -7.86
C SER A 105 0.76 -10.90 -7.18
N TYR A 106 0.11 -9.93 -7.85
CA TYR A 106 -1.11 -9.30 -7.35
C TYR A 106 -2.26 -10.31 -7.20
N ASP A 107 -2.55 -11.10 -8.23
CA ASP A 107 -3.65 -12.08 -8.22
C ASP A 107 -3.38 -13.22 -7.24
N GLY A 108 -2.14 -13.67 -7.12
CA GLY A 108 -1.71 -14.64 -6.12
C GLY A 108 -1.96 -14.14 -4.69
N CYS A 109 -1.66 -12.86 -4.43
CA CYS A 109 -1.97 -12.23 -3.15
C CYS A 109 -3.48 -12.12 -2.91
N MET A 110 -4.24 -11.62 -3.89
CA MET A 110 -5.68 -11.39 -3.75
C MET A 110 -6.49 -12.68 -3.55
N LYS A 111 -6.01 -13.83 -4.04
CA LYS A 111 -6.61 -15.14 -3.75
C LYS A 111 -6.70 -15.44 -2.25
N ASN A 112 -5.78 -14.93 -1.43
CA ASN A 112 -5.81 -15.12 0.02
C ASN A 112 -6.91 -14.29 0.70
N TYR A 113 -7.36 -13.22 0.07
CA TYR A 113 -8.36 -12.30 0.61
C TYR A 113 -9.77 -12.55 0.06
N GLY A 114 -9.88 -13.12 -1.15
CA GLY A 114 -11.12 -13.18 -1.91
C GLY A 114 -11.54 -11.83 -2.51
N PRO A 115 -12.69 -11.78 -3.20
CA PRO A 115 -13.22 -10.52 -3.74
C PRO A 115 -13.47 -9.51 -2.64
N THR A 116 -12.82 -8.35 -2.70
CA THR A 116 -12.94 -7.32 -1.66
C THR A 116 -12.75 -5.91 -2.21
N PRO A 117 -13.57 -4.93 -1.77
CA PRO A 117 -13.36 -3.52 -2.08
C PRO A 117 -12.40 -2.84 -1.08
N ASN A 118 -11.81 -3.59 -0.13
CA ASN A 118 -10.96 -3.02 0.91
C ASN A 118 -9.62 -2.58 0.31
N ALA A 119 -9.39 -1.26 0.32
CA ALA A 119 -8.20 -0.63 -0.24
C ALA A 119 -6.90 -1.03 0.48
N MET A 120 -6.95 -1.37 1.77
CA MET A 120 -5.79 -1.84 2.53
C MET A 120 -5.30 -3.21 2.05
N LYS A 121 -6.23 -4.12 1.69
CA LYS A 121 -5.89 -5.42 1.12
C LYS A 121 -5.27 -5.28 -0.27
N ILE A 122 -5.81 -4.35 -1.07
CA ILE A 122 -5.21 -3.99 -2.37
C ILE A 122 -3.80 -3.42 -2.17
N LEU A 123 -3.60 -2.56 -1.16
CA LEU A 123 -2.29 -1.99 -0.82
C LEU A 123 -1.28 -3.05 -0.42
N ASP A 124 -1.66 -3.98 0.47
CA ASP A 124 -0.79 -5.10 0.82
C ASP A 124 -0.37 -5.88 -0.43
N CYS A 125 -1.30 -6.15 -1.36
CA CYS A 125 -1.01 -6.93 -2.56
C CYS A 125 -0.16 -6.21 -3.60
N VAL A 126 -0.38 -4.92 -3.87
CA VAL A 126 0.49 -4.20 -4.83
C VAL A 126 1.90 -4.01 -4.28
N THR A 127 2.04 -3.82 -2.96
CA THR A 127 3.35 -3.69 -2.30
C THR A 127 4.07 -5.02 -2.08
N LYS A 128 3.47 -6.17 -2.41
CA LYS A 128 4.20 -7.47 -2.44
C LYS A 128 5.22 -7.52 -3.58
N ASP A 129 4.97 -6.80 -4.67
CA ASP A 129 5.92 -6.72 -5.76
C ASP A 129 7.10 -5.82 -5.38
N LYS A 130 8.31 -6.36 -5.47
CA LYS A 130 9.55 -5.68 -5.03
C LYS A 130 9.89 -4.43 -5.84
N ASP A 131 9.36 -4.30 -7.06
CA ASP A 131 9.64 -3.16 -7.93
C ASP A 131 8.60 -2.03 -7.70
N PHE A 132 7.49 -2.31 -7.01
CA PHE A 132 6.43 -1.33 -6.75
C PHE A 132 6.92 -0.02 -6.11
N PRO A 133 7.81 -0.04 -5.10
CA PRO A 133 8.34 1.21 -4.54
C PRO A 133 9.06 2.09 -5.56
N LYS A 134 9.86 1.47 -6.44
CA LYS A 134 10.55 2.20 -7.53
C LYS A 134 9.56 2.77 -8.54
N VAL A 135 8.52 2.00 -8.86
CA VAL A 135 7.47 2.41 -9.80
C VAL A 135 6.72 3.63 -9.28
N ILE A 136 6.28 3.60 -8.02
CA ILE A 136 5.49 4.69 -7.46
C ILE A 136 6.34 5.92 -7.15
N ASN A 137 7.59 5.75 -6.72
CA ASN A 137 8.52 6.88 -6.61
C ASN A 137 8.78 7.52 -7.98
N ALA A 138 8.98 6.74 -9.05
CA ALA A 138 9.10 7.30 -10.40
C ALA A 138 7.84 8.07 -10.81
N ARG A 139 6.65 7.61 -10.42
CA ARG A 139 5.39 8.34 -10.66
C ARG A 139 5.34 9.65 -9.89
N ARG A 140 5.70 9.63 -8.60
CA ARG A 140 5.85 10.84 -7.76
C ARG A 140 6.83 11.82 -8.37
N GLU A 141 7.96 11.35 -8.90
CA GLU A 141 8.96 12.21 -9.53
C GLU A 141 8.43 12.93 -10.77
N ARG A 142 7.49 12.31 -11.51
CA ARG A 142 6.80 12.93 -12.65
C ARG A 142 5.65 13.86 -12.24
N ASN A 143 5.26 13.91 -10.97
CA ASN A 143 4.16 14.72 -10.48
C ASN A 143 4.62 15.62 -9.31
N SER A 144 5.02 16.85 -9.63
CA SER A 144 5.53 17.82 -8.65
C SER A 144 4.54 18.07 -7.51
N ASP A 145 3.24 18.03 -7.78
CA ASP A 145 2.20 18.33 -6.79
C ASP A 145 2.05 17.24 -5.72
N TRP A 146 2.67 16.07 -5.94
CA TRP A 146 2.69 14.96 -4.98
C TRP A 146 3.92 14.95 -4.10
N LYS A 147 4.82 15.91 -4.25
CA LYS A 147 5.99 16.08 -3.39
C LYS A 147 5.64 17.08 -2.28
N PRO A 148 5.79 16.72 -0.99
CA PRO A 148 5.64 17.71 0.06
C PRO A 148 6.74 18.76 -0.07
N ASP A 149 6.37 20.03 0.15
CA ASP A 149 7.34 21.08 0.42
C ASP A 149 8.05 20.82 1.76
N TRP A 150 9.20 21.46 1.98
CA TRP A 150 9.99 21.30 3.21
C TRP A 150 9.19 21.57 4.51
N ILE A 151 8.19 22.45 4.45
CA ILE A 151 7.28 22.75 5.57
C ILE A 151 6.32 21.58 5.84
N GLN A 152 5.91 20.87 4.79
CA GLN A 152 4.91 19.82 4.84
C GLN A 152 5.53 18.44 5.06
N ALA A 153 6.82 18.27 4.80
CA ALA A 153 7.53 17.00 4.97
C ALA A 153 7.37 16.45 6.39
N TYR A 154 6.75 15.28 6.53
CA TYR A 154 6.54 14.64 7.84
C TYR A 154 7.59 13.57 8.12
N CYS A 155 8.10 12.94 7.07
CA CYS A 155 9.01 11.81 7.18
C CYS A 155 10.49 12.20 7.31
N GLY A 156 10.80 13.50 7.26
CA GLY A 156 12.16 14.06 7.30
C GLY A 156 12.54 14.66 8.64
N VAL A 157 12.87 13.82 9.63
CA VAL A 157 13.80 14.13 10.74
C VAL A 157 14.59 12.85 11.05
N THR A 158 15.42 12.39 10.11
CA THR A 158 16.31 11.23 10.31
C THR A 158 17.60 11.26 9.46
N LYS A 159 17.99 12.42 8.90
CA LYS A 159 19.24 12.56 8.11
C LYS A 159 20.12 13.77 8.49
N LEU A 160 19.98 14.29 9.71
CA LEU A 160 20.84 15.36 10.22
C LEU A 160 21.39 14.99 11.61
N PHE A 161 22.27 13.98 11.64
CA PHE A 161 23.45 13.84 12.50
C PHE A 161 24.38 12.83 11.82
#